data_AF-A0A9D4DSP6-F1
#
_entry.id   AF-A0A9D4DSP6-F1
#
_cell.length_a   1.000
_cell.length_b   1.000
_cell.length_c   1.000
_cell.angle_alpha   90.00
_cell.angle_beta   90.00
_cell.angle_gamma   90.00
#
_symmetry.space_group_name_H-M   'P 1'
#
loop_
_entity.id
_entity.type
_entity.pdbx_description
1 polymer ?
#
loop_
_entity_poly.entity_id
_entity_poly.type
_entity_poly.pdbx_seq_one_letter_code
_entity_poly.pdbx_strand_id
1 'polypeptide(L)'
;MGETCSKTRILSMVVVVLALVLVAVVVAFIYRETRGRRRRTELNENNVKALYPVYFRDQEEQDAFQESFFESFYSNRTVIKPTVDSEQACSFNCTFYPVRQKRMAQNGVQHGCCISNARFHFPTNHTNIKGQVRTFLQFGTKKQYFTVHACTALIGCTGCVCSQEKNFAPAVVLKIGVQKVDDIEDTEIDYFSFPGCCKCINT
;
A
#
# COMPACT_ATOMS: atom_id res chain seq x y z
N MET A 1 -29.15 -36.62 -66.42
CA MET A 1 -29.86 -36.06 -65.25
C MET A 1 -29.36 -36.59 -63.88
N GLY A 2 -28.18 -37.24 -63.79
CA GLY A 2 -27.70 -37.85 -62.53
C GLY A 2 -26.68 -37.07 -61.70
N GLU A 3 -26.16 -35.93 -62.15
CA GLU A 3 -25.00 -35.28 -61.50
C GLU A 3 -25.34 -34.34 -60.33
N THR A 4 -26.59 -33.93 -60.17
CA THR A 4 -26.98 -32.96 -59.13
C THR A 4 -27.04 -33.54 -57.72
N CYS A 5 -27.21 -34.86 -57.59
CA CYS A 5 -27.36 -35.52 -56.27
C CYS A 5 -26.02 -35.72 -55.54
N SER A 6 -24.90 -35.77 -56.27
CA SER A 6 -23.56 -35.93 -55.67
C SER A 6 -23.05 -34.62 -55.06
N LYS A 7 -23.27 -33.49 -55.75
CA LYS A 7 -22.78 -32.17 -55.33
C LYS A 7 -23.39 -31.69 -54.00
N THR A 8 -24.68 -31.95 -53.79
CA THR A 8 -25.36 -31.56 -52.54
C THR A 8 -24.88 -32.37 -51.33
N ARG A 9 -24.53 -33.66 -51.50
CA ARG A 9 -23.93 -34.49 -50.45
C ARG A 9 -22.52 -34.05 -50.08
N ILE A 10 -21.72 -33.66 -51.07
CA ILE A 10 -20.36 -33.15 -50.82
C ILE A 10 -20.45 -31.80 -50.09
N LEU A 11 -21.35 -30.91 -50.51
CA LEU A 11 -21.53 -29.61 -49.85
C LEU A 11 -21.99 -29.77 -48.39
N SER A 12 -22.95 -30.67 -48.10
CA SER A 12 -23.41 -30.91 -46.73
C SER A 12 -22.29 -31.47 -45.84
N MET A 13 -21.48 -32.40 -46.35
CA MET A 13 -20.29 -32.91 -45.65
C MET A 13 -19.32 -31.79 -45.30
N VAL A 14 -19.01 -30.90 -46.26
CA VAL A 14 -18.09 -29.77 -46.04
C VAL A 14 -18.63 -28.81 -44.97
N VAL A 15 -19.92 -28.48 -44.99
CA VAL A 15 -20.55 -27.61 -43.99
C VAL A 15 -20.49 -28.24 -42.59
N VAL A 16 -20.76 -29.54 -42.48
CA VAL A 16 -20.67 -30.26 -41.20
C VAL A 16 -19.25 -30.27 -40.67
N VAL A 17 -18.25 -30.53 -41.53
CA VAL A 17 -16.83 -30.52 -41.13
C VAL A 17 -16.40 -29.12 -40.67
N LEU A 18 -16.77 -28.07 -41.40
CA LEU A 18 -16.47 -26.69 -40.99
C LEU A 18 -17.11 -26.33 -39.65
N ALA A 19 -18.36 -26.72 -39.43
CA ALA A 19 -19.04 -26.50 -38.15
C ALA A 19 -18.33 -27.21 -37.00
N LEU A 20 -17.90 -28.46 -37.19
CA LEU A 20 -17.15 -29.22 -36.18
C LEU A 20 -15.79 -28.60 -35.87
N VAL A 21 -15.06 -28.14 -36.90
CA VAL A 21 -13.78 -27.44 -36.72
C VAL A 21 -13.99 -26.15 -35.93
N LEU A 22 -15.04 -25.38 -36.24
CA LEU A 22 -15.33 -24.13 -35.55
C LEU A 22 -15.67 -24.35 -34.08
N VAL A 23 -16.47 -25.39 -33.77
CA VAL A 23 -16.73 -25.80 -32.37
C VAL A 23 -15.44 -26.21 -31.67
N ALA A 24 -14.58 -27.00 -32.31
CA ALA A 24 -13.30 -27.43 -31.72
C ALA A 24 -12.37 -26.23 -31.43
N VAL A 25 -12.30 -25.25 -32.32
CA VAL A 25 -11.51 -24.02 -32.12
C VAL A 25 -12.07 -23.19 -30.96
N VAL A 26 -13.40 -23.02 -30.87
CA VAL A 26 -14.03 -22.29 -29.76
C VAL A 26 -13.77 -22.99 -28.43
N VAL A 27 -13.92 -24.31 -28.36
CA VAL A 27 -13.63 -25.10 -27.15
C VAL A 27 -12.16 -24.99 -26.77
N ALA A 28 -11.24 -25.08 -27.74
CA ALA A 28 -9.81 -24.93 -27.49
C ALA A 28 -9.45 -23.52 -26.99
N PHE A 29 -10.10 -22.48 -27.52
CA PHE A 29 -9.93 -21.11 -27.08
C PHE A 29 -10.43 -20.91 -25.64
N ILE A 30 -11.65 -21.38 -25.33
CA ILE A 30 -12.21 -21.34 -23.96
C ILE A 30 -11.32 -22.13 -22.99
N TYR A 31 -10.84 -23.31 -23.38
CA TYR A 31 -9.95 -24.12 -22.55
C TYR A 31 -8.61 -23.41 -22.30
N ARG A 32 -8.02 -22.79 -23.32
CA ARG A 32 -6.77 -22.03 -23.19
C ARG A 32 -6.95 -20.81 -22.29
N GLU A 33 -8.07 -20.10 -22.43
CA GLU A 33 -8.38 -18.91 -21.65
C GLU A 33 -8.66 -19.27 -20.18
N THR A 34 -9.49 -20.30 -19.93
CA THR A 34 -9.80 -20.75 -18.56
C THR A 34 -8.58 -21.33 -17.84
N ARG A 35 -7.73 -22.10 -18.54
CA ARG A 35 -6.48 -22.63 -17.97
C ARG A 35 -5.43 -21.53 -17.78
N GLY A 36 -5.39 -20.56 -18.69
CA GLY A 36 -4.54 -19.38 -18.59
C GLY A 36 -4.90 -18.52 -17.37
N ARG A 37 -6.20 -18.30 -17.14
CA ARG A 37 -6.70 -17.61 -15.93
C ARG A 37 -6.30 -18.36 -14.67
N ARG A 38 -6.59 -19.66 -14.56
CA ARG A 38 -6.22 -20.46 -13.37
C ARG A 38 -4.74 -20.37 -12.99
N ARG A 39 -3.83 -20.33 -13.97
CA ARG A 39 -2.38 -20.20 -13.69
C ARG A 39 -1.97 -18.79 -13.28
N ARG A 40 -2.65 -17.76 -13.77
CA ARG A 40 -2.39 -16.37 -13.36
C ARG A 40 -2.98 -16.07 -12.00
N THR A 41 -4.02 -16.80 -11.61
CA THR A 41 -4.76 -16.53 -10.40
C THR A 41 -4.19 -17.21 -9.16
N GLU A 42 -3.43 -18.30 -9.31
CA GLU A 42 -2.77 -18.94 -8.19
C GLU A 42 -1.83 -17.96 -7.46
N LEU A 43 -2.01 -17.85 -6.14
CA LEU A 43 -1.26 -16.90 -5.33
C LEU A 43 0.20 -17.36 -5.18
N ASN A 44 1.07 -16.82 -6.02
CA ASN A 44 2.53 -17.04 -5.98
C ASN A 44 3.25 -15.69 -5.89
N GLU A 45 4.47 -15.69 -5.34
CA GLU A 45 5.33 -14.52 -5.15
C GLU A 45 5.47 -13.74 -6.45
N ASN A 46 5.71 -14.45 -7.55
CA ASN A 46 5.90 -13.84 -8.86
C ASN A 46 4.64 -13.10 -9.33
N ASN A 47 3.46 -13.68 -9.06
CA ASN A 47 2.18 -13.08 -9.43
C ASN A 47 1.87 -11.87 -8.53
N VAL A 48 2.10 -11.98 -7.22
CA VAL A 48 1.90 -10.89 -6.25
C VAL A 48 2.86 -9.72 -6.54
N LYS A 49 4.14 -9.98 -6.83
CA LYS A 49 5.10 -8.94 -7.22
C LYS A 49 4.74 -8.30 -8.55
N ALA A 50 4.25 -9.07 -9.52
CA ALA A 50 3.82 -8.52 -10.82
C ALA A 50 2.59 -7.60 -10.68
N LEU A 51 1.64 -7.94 -9.80
CA LEU A 51 0.41 -7.17 -9.58
C LEU A 51 0.60 -6.02 -8.58
N TYR A 52 1.46 -6.20 -7.57
CA TYR A 52 1.64 -5.27 -6.44
C TYR A 52 3.13 -5.00 -6.14
N PRO A 53 3.91 -4.46 -7.10
CA PRO A 53 5.37 -4.41 -7.01
C PRO A 53 5.94 -3.58 -5.84
N VAL A 54 5.15 -2.67 -5.26
CA VAL A 54 5.62 -1.69 -4.25
C VAL A 54 5.13 -2.01 -2.83
N TYR A 55 4.14 -2.90 -2.69
CA TYR A 55 3.44 -3.09 -1.42
C TYR A 55 4.18 -4.02 -0.45
N PHE A 56 4.91 -4.99 -0.97
CA PHE A 56 5.49 -6.08 -0.19
C PHE A 56 7.00 -5.94 -0.10
N ARG A 57 7.52 -5.96 1.12
CA ARG A 57 8.95 -6.03 1.41
C ARG A 57 9.24 -7.15 2.38
N ASP A 58 10.36 -7.82 2.25
CA ASP A 58 10.93 -8.59 3.35
C ASP A 58 11.64 -7.65 4.35
N GLN A 59 12.23 -8.22 5.40
CA GLN A 59 12.87 -7.43 6.45
C GLN A 59 14.13 -6.72 5.93
N GLU A 60 14.95 -7.39 5.11
CA GLU A 60 16.17 -6.82 4.56
C GLU A 60 15.87 -5.67 3.58
N GLU A 61 14.90 -5.87 2.68
CA GLU A 61 14.37 -4.82 1.78
C GLU A 61 13.82 -3.63 2.60
N GLN A 62 13.15 -3.89 3.72
CA GLN A 62 12.60 -2.85 4.58
C GLN A 62 13.67 -2.10 5.37
N ASP A 63 14.71 -2.76 5.84
CA ASP A 63 15.81 -2.13 6.57
C ASP A 63 16.60 -1.20 5.64
N ALA A 64 16.92 -1.65 4.42
CA ALA A 64 17.53 -0.82 3.37
C ALA A 64 16.64 0.36 2.96
N PHE A 65 15.32 0.13 2.84
CA PHE A 65 14.37 1.21 2.59
C PHE A 65 14.32 2.20 3.76
N GLN A 66 14.36 1.72 5.00
CA GLN A 66 14.31 2.56 6.19
C GLN A 66 15.54 3.46 6.30
N GLU A 67 16.73 2.92 6.05
CA GLU A 67 17.99 3.67 6.04
C GLU A 67 17.93 4.81 5.01
N SER A 68 17.65 4.48 3.75
CA SER A 68 17.54 5.48 2.67
C SER A 68 16.39 6.49 2.89
N PHE A 69 15.27 6.05 3.46
CA PHE A 69 14.14 6.92 3.80
C PHE A 69 14.55 7.94 4.86
N PHE A 70 15.19 7.52 5.95
CA PHE A 70 15.59 8.44 7.02
C PHE A 70 16.80 9.30 6.66
N GLU A 71 17.75 8.78 5.90
CA GLU A 71 18.83 9.58 5.34
C GLU A 71 18.25 10.69 4.46
N SER A 72 17.42 10.39 3.47
CA SER A 72 16.84 11.43 2.60
C SER A 72 15.96 12.42 3.37
N PHE A 73 15.23 11.94 4.38
CA PHE A 73 14.34 12.79 5.16
C PHE A 73 15.09 13.73 6.12
N TYR A 74 16.22 13.30 6.69
CA TYR A 74 16.94 14.04 7.74
C TYR A 74 18.31 14.61 7.34
N SER A 75 18.96 14.10 6.29
CA SER A 75 20.38 14.41 5.97
C SER A 75 20.65 15.83 5.48
N ASN A 76 19.65 16.61 5.07
CA ASN A 76 19.88 17.83 4.30
C ASN A 76 19.41 19.13 4.97
N ARG A 77 19.20 19.12 6.29
CA ARG A 77 18.94 20.36 7.04
C ARG A 77 19.83 20.38 8.26
N THR A 78 20.47 21.52 8.51
CA THR A 78 21.27 21.76 9.70
C THR A 78 20.45 21.40 10.94
N VAL A 79 20.70 20.23 11.50
CA VAL A 79 20.15 19.82 12.79
C VAL A 79 20.79 20.75 13.80
N ILE A 80 20.06 21.79 14.20
CA ILE A 80 20.44 22.62 15.33
C ILE A 80 20.32 21.69 16.53
N LYS A 81 21.44 21.08 16.94
CA LYS A 81 21.48 20.25 18.14
C LYS A 81 20.94 21.10 19.29
N PRO A 82 19.84 20.69 19.95
CA PRO A 82 19.45 21.35 21.17
C PRO A 82 20.61 21.17 22.15
N THR A 83 21.25 22.27 22.54
CA THR A 83 22.23 22.29 23.62
C THR A 83 21.53 21.76 24.87
N VAL A 84 22.07 20.66 25.40
CA VAL A 84 21.49 19.80 26.45
C VAL A 84 21.26 20.52 27.78
N ASP A 85 21.74 21.76 27.92
CA ASP A 85 21.57 22.58 29.14
C ASP A 85 20.39 23.55 29.10
N SER A 86 19.50 23.46 28.12
CA SER A 86 18.30 24.30 28.10
C SER A 86 17.10 23.56 28.71
N GLU A 87 17.10 23.43 30.04
CA GLU A 87 15.86 23.49 30.85
C GLU A 87 15.23 24.91 30.79
N GLN A 88 15.44 25.68 29.71
CA GLN A 88 14.66 26.90 29.54
C GLN A 88 13.24 26.46 29.21
N ALA A 89 12.37 26.64 30.21
CA ALA A 89 10.95 26.82 30.01
C ALA A 89 10.77 27.66 28.74
N CYS A 90 10.34 27.00 27.68
CA CYS A 90 10.20 27.62 26.37
C CYS A 90 9.02 28.57 26.43
N SER A 91 9.23 29.80 26.93
CA SER A 91 8.24 30.88 26.84
C SER A 91 8.24 31.41 25.40
N PHE A 92 7.76 30.59 24.46
CA PHE A 92 7.47 31.07 23.13
C PHE A 92 6.23 31.95 23.22
N ASN A 93 6.45 33.25 23.36
CA ASN A 93 5.40 34.23 23.13
C ASN A 93 5.09 34.15 21.63
N CYS A 94 3.93 33.62 21.26
CA CYS A 94 3.52 33.40 19.88
C CYS A 94 3.16 34.72 19.18
N THR A 95 4.05 35.71 19.24
CA THR A 95 3.90 36.92 18.44
C THR A 95 4.13 36.56 16.97
N PHE A 96 3.18 36.95 16.13
CA PHE A 96 3.13 36.65 14.70
C PHE A 96 4.36 37.20 13.96
N TYR A 97 5.45 36.44 13.92
CA TYR A 97 6.51 36.69 12.94
C TYR A 97 6.25 35.85 11.69
N PRO A 98 6.14 36.49 10.50
CA PRO A 98 5.98 35.77 9.25
C PRO A 98 7.31 35.07 8.94
N VAL A 99 7.25 33.88 8.35
CA VAL A 99 8.36 32.96 8.02
C VAL A 99 8.74 31.95 9.13
N ARG A 100 7.91 30.90 9.27
CA ARG A 100 8.26 29.66 10.01
C ARG A 100 9.20 28.78 9.17
N GLN A 101 10.46 28.64 9.59
CA GLN A 101 11.35 27.59 9.08
C GLN A 101 11.07 26.26 9.82
N LYS A 102 10.95 25.15 9.08
CA LYS A 102 10.92 23.79 9.68
C LYS A 102 12.26 23.53 10.37
N ARG A 103 12.26 23.30 11.69
CA ARG A 103 13.44 22.87 12.46
C ARG A 103 13.44 21.34 12.60
N MET A 104 14.61 20.72 12.58
CA MET A 104 14.76 19.29 12.87
C MET A 104 15.26 19.10 14.29
N ALA A 105 14.64 18.17 15.01
CA ALA A 105 15.16 17.67 16.29
C ALA A 105 16.11 16.50 16.00
N GLN A 106 16.99 16.14 16.95
CA GLN A 106 17.94 15.03 16.78
C GLN A 106 17.29 13.71 16.33
N ASN A 107 16.03 13.46 16.70
CA ASN A 107 15.32 12.20 16.42
C ASN A 107 13.96 12.39 15.69
N GLY A 108 13.70 13.53 15.05
CA GLY A 108 12.39 13.73 14.42
C GLY A 108 12.14 15.09 13.79
N VAL A 109 10.92 15.26 13.31
CA VAL A 109 10.47 16.50 12.66
C VAL A 109 9.79 17.39 13.69
N GLN A 110 10.33 18.59 13.91
CA GLN A 110 9.76 19.56 14.85
C GLN A 110 8.83 20.54 14.12
N HIS A 111 7.57 20.57 14.55
CA HIS A 111 6.54 21.50 14.09
C HIS A 111 6.11 22.40 15.25
N GLY A 112 6.82 23.52 15.45
CA GLY A 112 6.62 24.36 16.64
C GLY A 112 7.03 23.59 17.89
N CYS A 113 6.05 23.27 18.75
CA CYS A 113 6.27 22.53 19.98
C CYS A 113 6.09 21.01 19.89
N CYS A 114 5.83 20.48 18.69
CA CYS A 114 5.52 19.06 18.51
C CYS A 114 6.65 18.35 17.77
N ILE A 115 7.07 17.21 18.29
CA ILE A 115 8.05 16.32 17.69
C ILE A 115 7.33 15.09 17.13
N SER A 116 7.59 14.80 15.86
CA SER A 116 7.10 13.61 15.16
C SER A 116 8.23 12.59 15.00
N ASN A 117 8.10 11.43 15.64
CA ASN A 117 9.05 10.33 15.51
C ASN A 117 8.48 9.28 14.55
N ALA A 118 9.01 9.22 13.33
CA ALA A 118 8.56 8.27 12.32
C ALA A 118 9.09 6.86 12.59
N ARG A 119 8.28 5.84 12.31
CA ARG A 119 8.63 4.41 12.34
C ARG A 119 7.79 3.64 11.33
N PHE A 120 8.21 2.44 10.96
CA PHE A 120 7.41 1.55 10.14
C PHE A 120 6.57 0.59 11.01
N HIS A 121 5.33 0.35 10.60
CA HIS A 121 4.39 -0.54 11.26
C HIS A 121 3.82 -1.54 10.25
N PHE A 122 3.66 -2.80 10.64
CA PHE A 122 3.17 -3.89 9.78
C PHE A 122 2.05 -4.68 10.50
N PRO A 123 0.87 -4.10 10.67
CA PRO A 123 -0.24 -4.80 11.32
C PRO A 123 -0.72 -5.99 10.48
N THR A 124 -1.31 -7.00 11.13
CA THR A 124 -1.98 -8.11 10.42
C THR A 124 -3.41 -7.73 10.04
N ASN A 125 -4.11 -7.07 10.96
CA ASN A 125 -5.47 -6.56 10.77
C ASN A 125 -5.51 -5.08 11.10
N HIS A 126 -6.34 -4.31 10.40
CA HIS A 126 -6.60 -2.90 10.73
C HIS A 126 -7.98 -2.48 10.25
N THR A 127 -8.49 -1.38 10.80
CA THR A 127 -9.79 -0.84 10.40
C THR A 127 -9.62 0.11 9.21
N ASN A 128 -10.31 -0.15 8.11
CA ASN A 128 -10.28 0.72 6.92
C ASN A 128 -11.03 2.04 7.18
N ILE A 129 -10.99 2.96 6.23
CA ILE A 129 -11.73 4.24 6.32
C ILE A 129 -13.26 4.09 6.36
N LYS A 130 -13.79 2.89 6.06
CA LYS A 130 -15.22 2.55 6.12
C LYS A 130 -15.62 1.93 7.47
N GLY A 131 -14.70 1.82 8.43
CA GLY A 131 -14.98 1.23 9.75
C GLY A 131 -14.99 -0.31 9.76
N GLN A 132 -14.51 -0.97 8.72
CA GLN A 132 -14.46 -2.42 8.61
C GLN A 132 -13.06 -2.94 8.97
N VAL A 133 -12.99 -3.98 9.81
CA VAL A 133 -11.72 -4.68 10.08
C VAL A 133 -11.35 -5.52 8.87
N ARG A 134 -10.17 -5.27 8.30
CA ARG A 134 -9.63 -5.98 7.15
C ARG A 134 -8.31 -6.65 7.52
N THR A 135 -8.05 -7.80 6.91
CA THR A 135 -6.79 -8.54 7.03
C THR A 135 -5.88 -8.14 5.88
N PHE A 136 -4.68 -7.64 6.18
CA PHE A 136 -3.68 -7.38 5.16
C PHE A 136 -3.19 -8.68 4.56
N LEU A 137 -3.02 -8.69 3.24
CA LEU A 137 -2.37 -9.80 2.56
C LEU A 137 -0.94 -9.92 3.10
N GLN A 138 -0.54 -11.13 3.47
CA GLN A 138 0.83 -11.50 3.83
C GLN A 138 1.25 -12.65 2.93
N PHE A 139 2.48 -12.61 2.43
CA PHE A 139 2.99 -13.63 1.52
C PHE A 139 4.38 -14.08 1.98
N GLY A 140 4.50 -15.33 2.43
CA GLY A 140 5.75 -15.87 2.97
C GLY A 140 6.28 -15.01 4.11
N THR A 141 7.52 -14.51 3.97
CA THR A 141 8.16 -13.57 4.92
C THR A 141 7.90 -12.11 4.60
N LYS A 142 7.30 -11.80 3.44
CA LYS A 142 7.07 -10.43 2.96
C LYS A 142 5.80 -9.84 3.57
N LYS A 143 5.91 -8.58 3.99
CA LYS A 143 4.86 -7.83 4.70
C LYS A 143 4.64 -6.47 4.05
N GLN A 144 3.50 -5.87 4.36
CA GLN A 144 3.19 -4.49 4.00
C GLN A 144 3.56 -3.57 5.17
N TYR A 145 4.45 -2.61 4.91
CA TYR A 145 4.94 -1.67 5.91
C TYR A 145 4.35 -0.28 5.67
N PHE A 146 3.82 0.30 6.74
CA PHE A 146 3.20 1.62 6.74
C PHE A 146 4.01 2.58 7.61
N THR A 147 4.30 3.77 7.10
CA THR A 147 4.92 4.81 7.90
C THR A 147 3.92 5.38 8.90
N VAL A 148 4.22 5.26 10.18
CA VAL A 148 3.46 5.86 11.27
C VAL A 148 4.36 6.80 12.06
N HIS A 149 3.80 7.83 12.66
CA HIS A 149 4.55 8.72 13.53
C HIS A 149 4.01 8.64 14.97
N ALA A 150 4.90 8.71 15.95
CA ALA A 150 4.54 8.98 17.33
C ALA A 150 4.59 10.49 17.57
N CYS A 151 3.65 10.99 18.39
CA CYS A 151 3.52 12.41 18.67
C CYS A 151 3.90 12.78 20.09
N THR A 152 4.83 13.71 20.24
CA THR A 152 5.32 14.18 21.54
C THR A 152 5.35 15.70 21.59
N ALA A 153 4.91 16.28 22.70
CA ALA A 153 4.99 17.72 22.95
C ALA A 153 6.28 18.04 23.71
N LEU A 154 6.91 19.17 23.38
CA LEU A 154 8.03 19.71 24.14
C LEU A 154 7.58 20.18 25.52
N ILE A 155 8.35 19.83 26.55
CA ILE A 155 8.10 20.25 27.93
C ILE A 155 8.16 21.78 28.01
N GLY A 156 7.21 22.38 28.73
CA GLY A 156 7.16 23.83 28.96
C GLY A 156 6.62 24.65 27.80
N CYS A 157 6.15 24.04 26.70
CA CYS A 157 5.47 24.79 25.66
C CYS A 157 4.03 25.14 26.06
N THR A 158 3.74 26.43 26.12
CA THR A 158 2.39 26.98 26.32
C THR A 158 1.92 27.65 25.03
N GLY A 159 0.61 27.57 24.71
CA GLY A 159 0.01 28.27 23.57
C GLY A 159 -0.22 27.42 22.31
N CYS A 160 0.12 26.13 22.32
CA CYS A 160 -0.40 25.20 21.34
C CYS A 160 -0.58 23.78 21.89
N VAL A 161 -1.49 23.02 21.28
CA VAL A 161 -1.71 21.60 21.53
C VAL A 161 -1.20 20.80 20.34
N CYS A 162 -0.44 19.75 20.63
CA CYS A 162 0.02 18.83 19.61
C CYS A 162 -1.12 17.91 19.20
N SER A 163 -1.47 17.95 17.91
CA SER A 163 -2.45 17.08 17.30
C SER A 163 -1.80 16.25 16.21
N GLN A 164 -2.27 15.02 16.07
CA GLN A 164 -1.76 14.07 15.10
C GLN A 164 -2.59 14.11 13.82
N GLU A 165 -1.92 14.35 12.69
CA GLU A 165 -2.54 14.21 11.38
C GLU A 165 -2.82 12.74 11.06
N LYS A 166 -3.83 12.48 10.23
CA LYS A 166 -4.09 11.15 9.67
C LYS A 166 -3.39 11.03 8.32
N ASN A 167 -2.55 10.02 8.19
CA ASN A 167 -2.00 9.61 6.90
C ASN A 167 -2.92 8.53 6.29
N PHE A 168 -3.21 8.62 5.00
CA PHE A 168 -4.00 7.60 4.31
C PHE A 168 -3.09 6.80 3.39
N ALA A 169 -3.06 5.48 3.58
CA ALA A 169 -2.25 4.59 2.76
C ALA A 169 -3.16 3.51 2.12
N PRO A 170 -2.97 3.24 0.82
CA PRO A 170 -3.57 2.06 0.21
C PRO A 170 -2.87 0.81 0.73
N ALA A 171 -3.59 -0.31 0.79
CA ALA A 171 -3.04 -1.61 1.13
C ALA A 171 -3.78 -2.73 0.42
N VAL A 172 -3.08 -3.83 0.16
CA VAL A 172 -3.67 -5.05 -0.38
C VAL A 172 -4.24 -5.88 0.76
N VAL A 173 -5.53 -6.19 0.70
CA VAL A 173 -6.25 -6.90 1.76
C VAL A 173 -7.03 -8.08 1.20
N LEU A 174 -7.41 -9.00 2.08
CA LEU A 174 -8.31 -10.10 1.72
C LEU A 174 -9.73 -9.56 1.64
N LYS A 175 -10.50 -9.99 0.62
CA LYS A 175 -11.94 -9.70 0.51
C LYS A 175 -12.70 -10.19 1.74
N ILE A 176 -13.79 -9.51 2.09
CA ILE A 176 -14.61 -9.86 3.25
C ILE A 176 -15.16 -11.29 3.09
N GLY A 177 -15.02 -12.09 4.14
CA GLY A 177 -15.47 -13.49 4.15
C GLY A 177 -14.43 -14.51 3.66
N VAL A 178 -13.31 -14.05 3.10
CA VAL A 178 -12.18 -14.91 2.71
C VAL A 178 -11.26 -15.14 3.91
N GLN A 179 -11.08 -16.39 4.32
CA GLN A 179 -10.15 -16.76 5.40
C GLN A 179 -8.79 -17.25 4.90
N LYS A 180 -8.76 -17.86 3.70
CA LYS A 180 -7.57 -18.42 3.07
C LYS A 180 -7.47 -17.88 1.66
N VAL A 181 -6.27 -17.46 1.28
CA VAL A 181 -6.01 -16.91 -0.04
C VAL A 181 -5.65 -18.07 -0.95
N ASP A 182 -6.60 -18.47 -1.80
CA ASP A 182 -6.36 -19.48 -2.83
C ASP A 182 -6.14 -18.80 -4.19
N ASP A 183 -6.78 -17.64 -4.40
CA ASP A 183 -6.75 -16.89 -5.65
C ASP A 183 -6.40 -15.40 -5.41
N ILE A 184 -5.69 -14.77 -6.35
CA ILE A 184 -5.46 -13.32 -6.33
C ILE A 184 -6.77 -12.51 -6.45
N GLU A 185 -7.79 -13.10 -7.07
CA GLU A 185 -9.15 -12.55 -7.11
C GLU A 185 -9.79 -12.45 -5.72
N ASP A 186 -9.25 -13.15 -4.71
CA ASP A 186 -9.68 -13.02 -3.31
C ASP A 186 -9.09 -11.78 -2.61
N THR A 187 -8.30 -10.99 -3.33
CA THR A 187 -7.64 -9.79 -2.82
C THR A 187 -8.23 -8.52 -3.42
N GLU A 188 -8.14 -7.42 -2.69
CA GLU A 188 -8.50 -6.09 -3.18
C GLU A 188 -7.61 -5.01 -2.55
N ILE A 189 -7.60 -3.81 -3.15
CA ILE A 189 -6.93 -2.65 -2.55
C ILE A 189 -7.96 -1.85 -1.77
N ASP A 190 -7.64 -1.53 -0.52
CA ASP A 190 -8.46 -0.68 0.34
C ASP A 190 -7.61 0.40 1.01
N TYR A 191 -8.27 1.42 1.58
CA TYR A 191 -7.61 2.57 2.19
C TYR A 191 -7.69 2.53 3.71
N PHE A 192 -6.56 2.82 4.34
CA PHE A 192 -6.39 2.77 5.79
C PHE A 192 -5.90 4.11 6.32
N SER A 193 -6.37 4.45 7.52
CA SER A 193 -5.89 5.62 8.25
C SER A 193 -4.82 5.20 9.25
N PHE A 194 -3.66 5.85 9.14
CA PHE A 194 -2.52 5.64 10.02
C PHE A 194 -2.14 6.95 10.74
N PRO A 195 -1.57 6.86 11.95
CA PRO A 195 -1.02 8.03 12.65
C PRO A 195 0.09 8.71 11.82
N GLY A 196 -0.17 9.92 11.34
CA GLY A 196 0.76 10.74 10.56
C GLY A 196 1.50 11.77 11.43
N CYS A 197 2.08 12.79 10.79
CA CYS A 197 2.92 13.78 11.47
C CYS A 197 2.17 14.61 12.52
N CYS A 198 2.90 15.16 13.49
CA CYS A 198 2.36 16.09 14.47
C CYS A 198 2.25 17.50 13.93
N LYS A 199 1.17 18.18 14.30
CA LYS A 199 0.95 19.60 14.08
C LYS A 199 0.70 20.29 15.42
N CYS A 200 1.35 21.42 15.62
CA CYS A 200 1.07 22.35 16.73
C CYS A 200 -0.13 23.20 16.33
N ILE A 201 -1.26 23.02 17.02
CA ILE A 201 -2.50 23.77 16.83
C ILE A 201 -2.56 24.84 17.92
N ASN A 202 -2.63 26.11 17.53
CA ASN A 202 -2.75 27.21 18.48
C ASN A 202 -4.06 27.08 19.28
N THR A 203 -3.98 27.25 20.60
CA THR A 203 -5.12 27.26 21.53
C THR A 203 -5.54 28.66 21.89
#